data_AF-A0A836ZQ51-F1
#
_entry.id   AF-A0A836ZQ51-F1
#
_cell.length_a   1.000
_cell.length_b   1.000
_cell.length_c   1.000
_cell.angle_alpha   90.00
_cell.angle_beta   90.00
_cell.angle_gamma   90.00
#
_symmetry.space_group_name_H-M   'P 1'
#
loop_
_entity.id
_entity.type
_entity.pdbx_description
1 polymer ?
#
loop_
_entity_poly.entity_id
_entity_poly.type
_entity_poly.pdbx_seq_one_letter_code
_entity_poly.pdbx_strand_id
1 'polypeptide(L)'
;RLFVLPLNQVVDEYTKVELRALSSVPLTLKPDEISALLTRAAQVHWSYDGRYYFIGNNCAVETYKLLHDGVPRLAAANLSSITPRGVRQRLQRAGVADTRVLDDPAQAIRQGYYFESAAAHYQAMFDVLRRGIAVPQTSVAQWLDAAPAARAQWFDRGGLREIAAALLLEQAALRRQELLARDALKRLLQPGMVARDTVQGQLQSLFAREAQLSHPALLLGSAGYGLPQADEQQQLTARVAQESDVLVGGWKQLQVLGRQQLPADVRIGLERGEANVERLRARLRVLALGDAAAANVQSGMRVPLRVQ
;
A
#
# COMPACT_ATOMS: atom_id res chain seq x y z
N ARG A 1 6.84 -18.35 1.33
CA ARG A 1 5.92 -17.94 0.27
C ARG A 1 6.59 -16.79 -0.45
N LEU A 2 6.61 -16.75 -1.78
CA LEU A 2 7.03 -15.55 -2.50
C LEU A 2 5.88 -14.54 -2.42
N PHE A 3 6.06 -13.46 -1.67
CA PHE A 3 5.06 -12.40 -1.58
C PHE A 3 5.20 -11.47 -2.79
N VAL A 4 4.32 -11.64 -3.77
CA VAL A 4 4.21 -10.72 -4.92
C VAL A 4 3.14 -9.69 -4.60
N LEU A 5 3.56 -8.45 -4.37
CA LEU A 5 2.65 -7.33 -4.14
C LEU A 5 2.48 -6.53 -5.44
N PRO A 6 1.27 -5.98 -5.70
CA PRO A 6 1.08 -5.00 -6.76
C PRO A 6 2.07 -3.82 -6.60
N LEU A 7 2.76 -3.44 -7.67
CA LEU A 7 3.78 -2.38 -7.62
C LEU A 7 3.21 -1.05 -7.10
N ASN A 8 2.01 -0.69 -7.53
CA ASN A 8 1.31 0.52 -7.09
C ASN A 8 1.06 0.53 -5.57
N GLN A 9 0.75 -0.62 -4.97
CA GLN A 9 0.59 -0.73 -3.51
C GLN A 9 1.91 -0.40 -2.81
N VAL A 10 3.02 -0.97 -3.27
CA VAL A 10 4.36 -0.71 -2.70
C VAL A 10 4.74 0.76 -2.89
N VAL A 11 4.53 1.32 -4.08
CA VAL A 11 4.81 2.73 -4.36
C VAL A 11 4.04 3.62 -3.40
N ASP A 12 2.74 3.39 -3.23
CA ASP A 12 1.90 4.21 -2.37
C ASP A 12 2.27 4.10 -0.88
N GLU A 13 2.54 2.90 -0.38
CA GLU A 13 2.93 2.68 1.01
C GLU A 13 4.20 3.47 1.37
N TYR A 14 5.25 3.36 0.55
CA TYR A 14 6.50 4.08 0.82
C TYR A 14 6.37 5.57 0.56
N THR A 15 5.83 5.99 -0.59
CA THR A 15 5.87 7.40 -1.01
C THR A 15 4.83 8.26 -0.30
N LYS A 16 3.64 7.72 0.00
CA LYS A 16 2.53 8.48 0.58
C LYS A 16 2.34 8.24 2.07
N VAL A 17 2.69 7.06 2.58
CA VAL A 17 2.48 6.73 4.01
C VAL A 17 3.76 6.90 4.80
N GLU A 18 4.85 6.24 4.40
CA GLU A 18 6.17 6.40 5.03
C GLU A 18 6.86 7.70 4.64
N LEU A 19 6.37 8.39 3.60
CA LEU A 19 6.96 9.61 3.04
C LEU A 19 8.41 9.43 2.58
N ARG A 20 8.72 8.26 2.05
CA ARG A 20 10.04 7.88 1.53
C ARG A 20 9.97 7.69 0.02
N ALA A 21 10.93 8.29 -0.67
CA ALA A 21 11.08 8.07 -2.10
C ALA A 21 11.54 6.63 -2.39
N LEU A 22 11.19 6.14 -3.57
CA LEU A 22 11.58 4.82 -4.07
C LEU A 22 12.29 4.94 -5.40
N SER A 23 13.19 3.99 -5.66
CA SER A 23 13.85 3.81 -6.96
C SER A 23 13.54 2.43 -7.51
N SER A 24 13.08 2.35 -8.76
CA SER A 24 13.02 1.13 -9.54
C SER A 24 14.25 1.09 -10.45
N VAL A 25 15.18 0.16 -10.18
CA VAL A 25 16.44 0.06 -10.93
C VAL A 25 16.36 -1.15 -11.85
N PRO A 26 16.47 -0.96 -13.18
CA PRO A 26 16.37 -2.07 -14.13
C PRO A 26 17.57 -3.00 -13.99
N LEU A 27 17.30 -4.29 -14.19
CA LEU A 27 18.33 -5.31 -14.31
C LEU A 27 18.52 -5.65 -15.79
N THR A 28 19.76 -5.61 -16.25
CA THR A 28 20.17 -6.06 -17.58
C THR A 28 20.19 -7.59 -17.58
N LEU A 29 19.03 -8.19 -17.84
CA LEU A 29 18.85 -9.64 -18.01
C LEU A 29 18.59 -9.95 -19.48
N LYS A 30 19.10 -11.09 -19.95
CA LYS A 30 18.78 -11.60 -21.29
C LYS A 30 17.36 -12.22 -21.33
N PRO A 31 16.71 -12.35 -22.50
CA PRO A 31 15.36 -12.91 -22.59
C PRO A 31 15.22 -14.32 -21.97
N ASP A 32 16.21 -15.18 -22.16
CA ASP A 32 16.29 -16.51 -21.55
C ASP A 32 16.45 -16.44 -20.02
N GLU A 33 17.25 -15.51 -19.51
CA GLU A 33 17.40 -15.26 -18.07
C GLU A 33 16.09 -14.74 -17.45
N ILE A 34 15.36 -13.89 -18.16
CA ILE A 34 14.03 -13.42 -17.73
C ILE A 34 13.06 -14.60 -17.67
N SER A 35 13.01 -15.44 -18.72
CA SER A 35 12.17 -16.63 -18.73
C SER A 35 12.51 -17.57 -17.58
N ALA A 36 13.79 -17.86 -17.35
CA ALA A 36 14.24 -18.72 -16.25
C ALA A 36 13.89 -18.14 -14.88
N LEU A 37 14.05 -16.83 -14.68
CA LEU A 37 13.66 -16.13 -13.46
C LEU A 37 12.15 -16.21 -13.23
N LEU A 38 11.33 -16.00 -14.26
CA LEU A 38 9.87 -16.10 -14.19
C LEU A 38 9.42 -17.53 -13.91
N THR A 39 10.01 -18.53 -14.56
CA THR A 39 9.76 -19.95 -14.27
C THR A 39 10.13 -20.29 -12.83
N ARG A 40 11.28 -19.81 -12.34
CA ARG A 40 11.69 -20.02 -10.96
C ARG A 40 10.73 -19.34 -9.98
N ALA A 41 10.32 -18.10 -10.27
CA ALA A 41 9.33 -17.39 -9.45
C ALA A 41 7.99 -18.13 -9.40
N ALA A 42 7.52 -18.67 -10.54
CA ALA A 42 6.31 -19.48 -10.62
C ALA A 42 6.44 -20.81 -9.85
N GLN A 43 7.58 -21.49 -9.93
CA GLN A 43 7.85 -22.70 -9.13
C GLN A 43 7.88 -22.40 -7.63
N VAL A 44 8.54 -21.32 -7.22
CA VAL A 44 8.51 -20.89 -5.82
C VAL A 44 7.08 -20.52 -5.41
N HIS A 45 6.31 -19.85 -6.26
CA HIS A 45 4.92 -19.55 -5.97
C HIS A 45 4.05 -20.82 -5.84
N TRP A 46 4.20 -21.78 -6.75
CA TRP A 46 3.39 -22.99 -6.82
C TRP A 46 3.78 -24.07 -5.81
N SER A 47 5.05 -24.13 -5.42
CA SER A 47 5.64 -25.27 -4.70
C SER A 47 6.31 -24.90 -3.37
N TYR A 48 6.46 -23.62 -3.03
CA TYR A 48 7.22 -23.20 -1.85
C TYR A 48 6.36 -22.60 -0.73
N ASP A 49 6.09 -23.41 0.29
CA ASP A 49 5.58 -22.95 1.59
C ASP A 49 6.73 -22.48 2.52
N GLY A 50 7.35 -21.35 2.16
CA GLY A 50 8.34 -20.71 3.03
C GLY A 50 7.72 -19.90 4.18
N ARG A 51 8.28 -20.01 5.38
CA ARG A 51 7.99 -19.11 6.51
C ARG A 51 8.80 -17.80 6.37
N TYR A 52 8.14 -16.64 6.41
CA TYR A 52 8.80 -15.32 6.38
C TYR A 52 9.41 -15.00 7.75
N TYR A 53 10.64 -14.47 7.79
CA TYR A 53 11.38 -14.15 9.02
C TYR A 53 12.05 -12.78 8.87
N PHE A 54 11.78 -11.86 9.80
CA PHE A 54 12.23 -10.45 9.75
C PHE A 54 13.74 -10.26 9.52
N ILE A 55 14.60 -11.16 10.00
CA ILE A 55 16.06 -11.06 9.87
C ILE A 55 16.61 -11.93 8.73
N GLY A 56 16.10 -13.15 8.55
CA GLY A 56 16.69 -14.16 7.66
C GLY A 56 15.93 -14.45 6.36
N ASN A 57 14.69 -13.97 6.24
CA ASN A 57 13.80 -14.10 5.08
C ASN A 57 13.01 -12.79 4.93
N ASN A 58 13.70 -11.72 4.53
CA ASN A 58 13.11 -10.42 4.19
C ASN A 58 13.16 -10.19 2.67
N CYS A 59 12.55 -9.10 2.20
CA CYS A 59 12.47 -8.80 0.76
C CYS A 59 13.84 -8.79 0.07
N ALA A 60 14.89 -8.30 0.74
CA ALA A 60 16.24 -8.28 0.19
C ALA A 60 16.83 -9.70 0.08
N VAL A 61 16.62 -10.52 1.11
CA VAL A 61 17.08 -11.90 1.14
C VAL A 61 16.37 -12.76 0.09
N GLU A 62 15.05 -12.63 -0.01
CA GLU A 62 14.26 -13.35 -1.02
C GLU A 62 14.63 -12.91 -2.44
N THR A 63 14.84 -11.61 -2.67
CA THR A 63 15.25 -11.09 -3.98
C THR A 63 16.57 -11.69 -4.43
N TYR A 64 17.62 -11.69 -3.58
CA TYR A 64 18.91 -12.23 -4.03
C TYR A 64 18.85 -13.75 -4.22
N LYS A 65 18.11 -14.50 -3.37
CA LYS A 65 17.95 -15.96 -3.52
C LYS A 65 17.25 -16.28 -4.85
N LEU A 66 16.19 -15.54 -5.16
CA LEU A 66 15.45 -15.71 -6.41
C LEU A 66 16.33 -15.44 -7.64
N LEU A 67 17.13 -14.37 -7.61
CA LEU A 67 18.09 -14.06 -8.68
C LEU A 67 19.23 -15.09 -8.79
N HIS A 68 19.74 -15.55 -7.65
CA HIS A 68 20.78 -16.59 -7.58
C HIS A 68 20.29 -17.91 -8.19
N ASP A 69 19.10 -18.36 -7.81
CA ASP A 69 18.53 -19.63 -8.26
C ASP A 69 17.96 -19.56 -9.69
N GLY A 70 17.42 -18.40 -10.08
CA GLY A 70 16.71 -18.22 -11.35
C GLY A 70 17.60 -17.81 -12.52
N VAL A 71 18.80 -17.27 -12.27
CA VAL A 71 19.71 -16.79 -13.31
C VAL A 71 21.12 -17.34 -13.05
N PRO A 72 21.57 -18.39 -13.77
CA PRO A 72 22.81 -19.11 -13.47
C PRO A 72 24.06 -18.23 -13.34
N ARG A 73 24.23 -17.20 -14.17
CA ARG A 73 25.39 -16.30 -14.04
C ARG A 73 25.39 -15.47 -12.76
N LEU A 74 24.22 -15.19 -12.19
CA LEU A 74 24.09 -14.43 -10.95
C LEU A 74 24.38 -15.27 -9.71
N ALA A 75 24.40 -16.60 -9.86
CA ALA A 75 24.80 -17.50 -8.79
C ALA A 75 26.23 -17.21 -8.31
N ALA A 76 27.14 -16.90 -9.25
CA ALA A 76 28.53 -16.57 -8.98
C ALA A 76 28.77 -15.13 -8.50
N ALA A 77 27.77 -14.24 -8.57
CA ALA A 77 27.93 -12.79 -8.33
C ALA A 77 27.89 -12.36 -6.85
N ASN A 78 27.86 -13.30 -5.90
CA ASN A 78 27.79 -13.07 -4.45
C ASN A 78 26.82 -11.94 -4.03
N LEU A 79 25.55 -12.08 -4.42
CA LEU A 79 24.50 -11.07 -4.23
C LEU A 79 23.93 -11.00 -2.79
N SER A 80 24.41 -11.86 -1.89
CA SER A 80 23.83 -12.09 -0.55
C SER A 80 23.77 -10.83 0.31
N SER A 81 22.59 -10.33 0.65
CA SER A 81 22.43 -9.13 1.49
C SER A 81 21.13 -9.17 2.29
N ILE A 82 21.16 -8.62 3.50
CA ILE A 82 19.96 -8.44 4.34
C ILE A 82 19.28 -7.10 4.11
N THR A 83 19.88 -6.17 3.36
CA THR A 83 19.31 -4.86 3.05
C THR A 83 19.10 -4.66 1.54
N PRO A 84 18.01 -4.00 1.11
CA PRO A 84 17.76 -3.72 -0.31
C PRO A 84 18.87 -2.89 -0.97
N ARG A 85 19.40 -1.90 -0.25
CA ARG A 85 20.54 -1.08 -0.71
C ARG A 85 21.78 -1.94 -0.96
N GLY A 86 22.06 -2.90 -0.08
CA GLY A 86 23.18 -3.82 -0.24
C GLY A 86 23.01 -4.80 -1.40
N VAL A 87 21.79 -5.27 -1.68
CA VAL A 87 21.51 -6.08 -2.90
C VAL A 87 21.78 -5.23 -4.14
N ARG A 88 21.23 -4.01 -4.21
CA ARG A 88 21.41 -3.10 -5.35
C ARG A 88 22.89 -2.79 -5.60
N GLN A 89 23.66 -2.45 -4.56
CA GLN A 89 25.09 -2.17 -4.69
C GLN A 89 25.88 -3.36 -5.23
N ARG A 90 25.51 -4.60 -4.86
CA ARG A 90 26.14 -5.82 -5.38
C ARG A 90 25.77 -6.07 -6.84
N LEU A 91 24.49 -5.91 -7.19
CA LEU A 91 24.04 -6.01 -8.59
C LEU A 91 24.70 -4.96 -9.50
N GLN A 92 24.89 -3.74 -9.00
CA GLN A 92 25.62 -2.69 -9.71
C GLN A 92 27.09 -3.07 -9.91
N ARG A 93 27.77 -3.54 -8.86
CA ARG A 93 29.17 -4.02 -8.95
C ARG A 93 29.34 -5.21 -9.89
N ALA A 94 28.33 -6.07 -9.98
CA ALA A 94 28.30 -7.18 -10.92
C ALA A 94 27.95 -6.76 -12.36
N GLY A 95 27.73 -5.46 -12.63
CA GLY A 95 27.36 -4.93 -13.95
C GLY A 95 25.95 -5.32 -14.40
N VAL A 96 25.07 -5.72 -13.46
CA VAL A 96 23.72 -6.24 -13.75
C VAL A 96 22.67 -5.14 -13.59
N ALA A 97 22.84 -4.25 -12.61
CA ALA A 97 21.89 -3.16 -12.36
C ALA A 97 22.38 -1.86 -13.00
N ASP A 98 21.54 -1.26 -13.84
CA ASP A 98 21.83 0.06 -14.43
C ASP A 98 21.27 1.18 -13.56
N THR A 99 22.11 1.73 -12.70
CA THR A 99 21.75 2.85 -11.82
C THR A 99 21.77 4.22 -12.51
N ARG A 100 22.33 4.32 -13.72
CA ARG A 100 22.46 5.60 -14.44
C ARG A 100 21.10 6.16 -14.85
N VAL A 101 20.08 5.32 -14.90
CA VAL A 101 18.68 5.74 -15.11
C VAL A 101 18.18 6.72 -14.04
N LEU A 102 18.91 6.87 -12.92
CA LEU A 102 18.60 7.78 -11.83
C LEU A 102 19.43 9.08 -11.88
N ASP A 103 20.34 9.25 -12.83
CA ASP A 103 21.27 10.39 -12.88
C ASP A 103 20.55 11.71 -13.21
N ASP A 104 19.52 11.66 -14.05
CA ASP A 104 18.60 12.78 -14.31
C ASP A 104 17.29 12.53 -13.53
N PRO A 105 17.04 13.28 -12.43
CA PRO A 105 15.84 13.09 -11.61
C PRO A 105 14.54 13.30 -12.39
N ALA A 106 14.50 14.28 -13.30
CA ALA A 106 13.27 14.60 -14.04
C ALA A 106 12.94 13.51 -15.06
N GLN A 107 13.95 12.96 -15.73
CA GLN A 107 13.76 11.79 -16.60
C GLN A 107 13.40 10.54 -15.81
N ALA A 108 14.08 10.29 -14.68
CA ALA A 108 13.82 9.14 -13.83
C ALA A 108 12.37 9.10 -13.34
N ILE A 109 11.79 10.26 -12.98
CA ILE A 109 10.37 10.38 -12.61
C ILE A 109 9.47 10.04 -13.81
N ARG A 110 9.71 10.67 -14.96
CA ARG A 110 8.88 10.47 -16.17
C ARG A 110 8.88 9.02 -16.64
N GLN A 111 9.99 8.31 -16.49
CA GLN A 111 10.16 6.93 -16.92
C GLN A 111 9.76 5.89 -15.85
N GLY A 112 9.37 6.33 -14.65
CA GLY A 112 8.98 5.42 -13.57
C GLY A 112 10.15 4.70 -12.88
N TYR A 113 11.37 5.23 -13.03
CA TYR A 113 12.56 4.76 -12.29
C TYR A 113 12.71 5.42 -10.92
N TYR A 114 12.10 6.58 -10.72
CA TYR A 114 12.06 7.26 -9.43
C TYR A 114 10.64 7.66 -9.06
N PHE A 115 10.24 7.33 -7.84
CA PHE A 115 8.94 7.70 -7.28
C PHE A 115 9.18 8.66 -6.11
N GLU A 116 8.73 9.89 -6.30
CA GLU A 116 8.92 10.95 -5.31
C GLU A 116 8.11 10.71 -4.04
N SER A 117 8.66 11.13 -2.90
CA SER A 117 7.90 11.21 -1.65
C SER A 117 6.81 12.27 -1.77
N ALA A 118 5.61 11.95 -1.29
CA ALA A 118 4.50 12.90 -1.21
C ALA A 118 4.73 14.00 -0.15
N ALA A 119 5.82 13.96 0.62
CA ALA A 119 6.12 14.92 1.68
C ALA A 119 6.06 16.39 1.21
N ALA A 120 6.70 16.71 0.08
CA ALA A 120 6.71 18.07 -0.46
C ALA A 120 5.30 18.51 -0.88
N HIS A 121 4.53 17.60 -1.49
CA HIS A 121 3.15 17.86 -1.89
C HIS A 121 2.24 18.09 -0.69
N TYR A 122 2.36 17.27 0.36
CA TYR A 122 1.61 17.47 1.59
C TYR A 122 2.03 18.74 2.33
N GLN A 123 3.31 19.10 2.32
CA GLN A 123 3.75 20.38 2.88
C GLN A 123 3.11 21.55 2.13
N ALA A 124 3.05 21.52 0.80
CA ALA A 124 2.37 22.55 0.02
C ALA A 124 0.87 22.66 0.37
N MET A 125 0.18 21.52 0.57
CA MET A 125 -1.22 21.52 1.03
C MET A 125 -1.35 22.09 2.45
N PHE A 126 -0.42 21.76 3.33
CA PHE A 126 -0.38 22.32 4.68
C PHE A 126 -0.15 23.83 4.66
N ASP A 127 0.68 24.35 3.75
CA ASP A 127 0.90 25.79 3.60
C ASP A 127 -0.33 26.52 3.03
N VAL A 128 -1.14 25.86 2.19
CA VAL A 128 -2.46 26.38 1.79
C VAL A 128 -3.38 26.46 3.01
N LEU A 129 -3.49 25.37 3.77
CA LEU A 129 -4.31 25.31 4.98
C LEU A 129 -3.92 26.42 5.99
N ARG A 130 -2.61 26.56 6.27
CA ARG A 130 -2.09 27.51 7.26
C ARG A 130 -2.29 28.97 6.86
N ARG A 131 -2.30 29.28 5.56
CA ARG A 131 -2.57 30.65 5.07
C ARG A 131 -4.01 31.08 5.32
N GLY A 132 -4.97 30.17 5.18
CA GLY A 132 -6.38 30.47 5.40
C GLY A 132 -6.87 30.20 6.84
N ILE A 133 -6.17 29.35 7.59
CA ILE A 133 -6.52 28.96 8.96
C ILE A 133 -5.26 29.02 9.83
N ALA A 134 -5.29 29.86 10.88
CA ALA A 134 -4.21 29.99 11.85
C ALA A 134 -4.12 28.76 12.78
N VAL A 135 -3.62 27.65 12.23
CA VAL A 135 -3.33 26.41 12.97
C VAL A 135 -2.00 26.53 13.73
N PRO A 136 -1.86 25.92 14.91
CA PRO A 136 -0.65 26.06 15.74
C PRO A 136 0.55 25.25 15.23
N GLN A 137 0.33 24.25 14.38
CA GLN A 137 1.41 23.43 13.83
C GLN A 137 2.26 24.23 12.83
N THR A 138 3.57 23.98 12.80
CA THR A 138 4.51 24.69 11.92
C THR A 138 4.96 23.87 10.72
N SER A 139 4.67 22.57 10.70
CA SER A 139 5.03 21.66 9.60
C SER A 139 3.96 20.61 9.36
N VAL A 140 3.97 20.01 8.16
CA VAL A 140 3.07 18.92 7.84
C VAL A 140 3.30 17.69 8.72
N ALA A 141 4.54 17.42 9.14
CA ALA A 141 4.83 16.32 10.06
C ALA A 141 4.09 16.50 11.39
N GLN A 142 4.19 17.67 12.01
CA GLN A 142 3.45 17.99 13.25
C GLN A 142 1.93 17.91 13.06
N TRP A 143 1.43 18.33 11.89
CA TRP A 143 0.02 18.20 11.56
C TRP A 143 -0.43 16.73 11.49
N LEU A 144 0.32 15.89 10.76
CA LEU A 144 0.02 14.47 10.60
C LEU A 144 0.19 13.68 11.90
N ASP A 145 1.08 14.10 12.80
CA ASP A 145 1.30 13.50 14.12
C ASP A 145 0.25 13.94 15.17
N ALA A 146 -0.47 15.03 14.94
CA ALA A 146 -1.51 15.50 15.85
C ALA A 146 -2.66 14.47 16.00
N ALA A 147 -3.35 14.48 17.14
CA ALA A 147 -4.52 13.63 17.31
C ALA A 147 -5.65 14.05 16.34
N PRO A 148 -6.45 13.11 15.80
CA PRO A 148 -7.56 13.44 14.89
C PRO A 148 -8.53 14.49 15.44
N ALA A 149 -8.79 14.46 16.75
CA ALA A 149 -9.63 15.47 17.42
C ALA A 149 -9.01 16.88 17.42
N ALA A 150 -7.69 16.97 17.58
CA ALA A 150 -6.97 18.25 17.54
C ALA A 150 -6.90 18.84 16.13
N ARG A 151 -6.94 18.02 15.08
CA ARG A 151 -7.12 18.51 13.70
C ARG A 151 -8.56 18.92 13.41
N ALA A 152 -9.52 18.15 13.93
CA ALA A 152 -10.95 18.34 13.66
C ALA A 152 -11.50 19.72 14.05
N GLN A 153 -10.93 20.37 15.06
CA GLN A 153 -11.34 21.71 15.51
C GLN A 153 -11.18 22.80 14.42
N TRP A 154 -10.37 22.54 13.40
CA TRP A 154 -10.08 23.48 12.32
C TRP A 154 -10.94 23.28 11.08
N PHE A 155 -11.62 22.14 10.94
CA PHE A 155 -12.37 21.79 9.73
C PHE A 155 -13.61 22.64 9.51
N ASP A 156 -14.05 23.38 10.53
CA ASP A 156 -15.15 24.33 10.37
C ASP A 156 -14.72 25.72 9.89
N ARG A 157 -13.41 25.93 9.74
CA ARG A 157 -12.82 27.21 9.38
C ARG A 157 -12.28 27.10 7.95
N GLY A 158 -12.24 28.22 7.22
CA GLY A 158 -11.71 28.27 5.86
C GLY A 158 -12.75 27.98 4.77
N GLY A 159 -12.37 28.35 3.55
CA GLY A 159 -13.17 28.22 2.34
C GLY A 159 -12.84 26.95 1.56
N LEU A 160 -13.27 26.90 0.29
CA LEU A 160 -13.17 25.70 -0.55
C LEU A 160 -11.74 25.16 -0.63
N ARG A 161 -10.74 26.04 -0.80
CA ARG A 161 -9.33 25.66 -0.98
C ARG A 161 -8.75 25.07 0.30
N GLU A 162 -9.00 25.66 1.46
CA GLU A 162 -8.49 25.19 2.74
C GLU A 162 -9.11 23.84 3.10
N ILE A 163 -10.41 23.65 2.87
CA ILE A 163 -11.09 22.38 3.14
C ILE A 163 -10.62 21.27 2.18
N ALA A 164 -10.34 21.59 0.91
CA ALA A 164 -9.75 20.63 -0.02
C ALA A 164 -8.33 20.20 0.43
N ALA A 165 -7.51 21.16 0.86
CA ALA A 165 -6.19 20.87 1.41
C ALA A 165 -6.27 20.04 2.70
N ALA A 166 -7.17 20.39 3.62
CA ALA A 166 -7.42 19.64 4.84
C ALA A 166 -7.86 18.20 4.55
N LEU A 167 -8.71 17.98 3.53
CA LEU A 167 -9.15 16.65 3.13
C LEU A 167 -7.98 15.78 2.66
N LEU A 168 -7.09 16.31 1.83
CA LEU A 168 -5.91 15.57 1.37
C LEU A 168 -4.98 15.21 2.53
N LEU A 169 -4.76 16.14 3.46
CA LEU A 169 -3.94 15.93 4.64
C LEU A 169 -4.58 14.93 5.62
N GLU A 170 -5.90 14.97 5.80
CA GLU A 170 -6.60 14.03 6.68
C GLU A 170 -6.58 12.61 6.10
N GLN A 171 -6.69 12.46 4.78
CA GLN A 171 -6.50 11.16 4.13
C GLN A 171 -5.08 10.62 4.33
N ALA A 172 -4.06 11.49 4.28
CA ALA A 172 -2.68 11.09 4.59
C ALA A 172 -2.53 10.68 6.06
N ALA A 173 -3.13 11.42 6.99
CA ALA A 173 -3.13 11.09 8.41
C ALA A 173 -3.86 9.76 8.70
N LEU A 174 -4.98 9.51 8.03
CA LEU A 174 -5.74 8.26 8.15
C LEU A 174 -4.90 7.05 7.71
N ARG A 175 -4.19 7.14 6.58
CA ARG A 175 -3.27 6.07 6.13
C ARG A 175 -2.18 5.75 7.16
N ARG A 176 -1.67 6.75 7.88
CA ARG A 176 -0.70 6.54 8.98
C ARG A 176 -1.36 5.85 10.18
N GLN A 177 -2.60 6.19 10.52
CA GLN A 177 -3.35 5.48 11.57
C GLN A 177 -3.65 4.03 11.19
N GLU A 178 -3.95 3.76 9.92
CA GLU A 178 -4.10 2.39 9.41
C GLU A 178 -2.80 1.59 9.55
N LEU A 179 -1.64 2.20 9.31
CA LEU A 179 -0.34 1.57 9.53
C LEU A 179 -0.12 1.23 11.02
N LEU A 180 -0.43 2.15 11.94
CA LEU A 180 -0.38 1.90 13.38
C LEU A 180 -1.33 0.77 13.81
N ALA A 181 -2.53 0.72 13.23
CA ALA A 181 -3.48 -0.36 13.46
C ALA A 181 -2.95 -1.72 12.98
N ARG A 182 -2.32 -1.78 11.80
CA ARG A 182 -1.66 -2.98 11.29
C ARG A 182 -0.57 -3.45 12.23
N ASP A 183 0.26 -2.54 12.73
CA ASP A 183 1.35 -2.88 13.65
C ASP A 183 0.85 -3.31 15.03
N ALA A 184 -0.23 -2.70 15.53
CA ALA A 184 -0.89 -3.16 16.75
C ALA A 184 -1.45 -4.57 16.60
N LEU A 185 -2.10 -4.88 15.47
CA LEU A 185 -2.57 -6.24 15.15
C LEU A 185 -1.42 -7.25 15.08
N LYS A 186 -0.31 -6.90 14.43
CA LYS A 186 0.88 -7.78 14.39
C LYS A 186 1.38 -8.11 15.80
N ARG A 187 1.39 -7.12 16.72
CA ARG A 187 1.77 -7.35 18.13
C ARG A 187 0.79 -8.25 18.87
N LEU A 188 -0.52 -8.09 18.66
CA LEU A 188 -1.55 -8.96 19.24
C LEU A 188 -1.41 -10.42 18.80
N LEU A 189 -0.85 -10.66 17.62
CA LEU A 189 -0.60 -11.98 17.06
C LEU A 189 0.74 -12.60 17.50
N GLN A 190 1.52 -11.93 18.37
CA GLN A 190 2.75 -12.49 18.93
C GLN A 190 2.44 -13.60 19.95
N PRO A 191 3.34 -14.61 20.14
CA PRO A 191 3.11 -15.70 21.10
C PRO A 191 2.93 -15.20 22.54
N GLY A 192 1.97 -15.78 23.27
CA GLY A 192 1.76 -15.53 24.70
C GLY A 192 0.70 -14.47 25.07
N MET A 193 -0.02 -13.89 24.10
CA MET A 193 -1.09 -12.93 24.36
C MET A 193 -2.46 -13.62 24.48
N VAL A 194 -3.33 -13.26 25.42
CA VAL A 194 -4.67 -13.89 25.59
C VAL A 194 -5.63 -13.55 24.44
N ALA A 195 -5.62 -12.30 23.96
CA ALA A 195 -6.39 -11.87 22.79
C ALA A 195 -5.98 -12.56 21.48
N ARG A 196 -4.83 -13.26 21.50
CA ARG A 196 -4.33 -14.08 20.40
C ARG A 196 -5.32 -15.20 20.12
N ASP A 197 -5.81 -15.94 21.11
CA ASP A 197 -6.51 -17.21 20.86
C ASP A 197 -7.79 -17.05 20.02
N THR A 198 -8.58 -16.00 20.28
CA THR A 198 -9.81 -15.71 19.52
C THR A 198 -9.53 -15.26 18.08
N VAL A 199 -8.58 -14.33 17.89
CA VAL A 199 -8.23 -13.81 16.56
C VAL A 199 -7.41 -14.83 15.77
N GLN A 200 -6.52 -15.55 16.44
CA GLN A 200 -5.63 -16.56 15.87
C GLN A 200 -6.42 -17.76 15.37
N GLY A 201 -7.45 -18.25 16.08
CA GLY A 201 -8.24 -19.38 15.59
C GLY A 201 -8.92 -19.08 14.25
N GLN A 202 -9.55 -17.90 14.14
CA GLN A 202 -10.13 -17.48 12.87
C GLN A 202 -9.06 -17.20 11.80
N LEU A 203 -8.00 -16.48 12.16
CA LEU A 203 -6.88 -16.20 11.26
C LEU A 203 -6.22 -17.48 10.73
N GLN A 204 -6.02 -18.49 11.57
CA GLN A 204 -5.49 -19.79 11.18
C GLN A 204 -6.43 -20.52 10.22
N SER A 205 -7.74 -20.49 10.48
CA SER A 205 -8.71 -21.11 9.57
C SER A 205 -8.73 -20.42 8.20
N LEU A 206 -8.61 -19.09 8.16
CA LEU A 206 -8.50 -18.32 6.91
C LEU A 206 -7.16 -18.58 6.21
N PHE A 207 -6.04 -18.60 6.94
CA PHE A 207 -4.74 -18.94 6.36
C PHE A 207 -4.67 -20.37 5.84
N ALA A 208 -5.35 -21.33 6.47
CA ALA A 208 -5.44 -22.69 5.97
C ALA A 208 -6.22 -22.75 4.65
N ARG A 209 -7.33 -22.01 4.54
CA ARG A 209 -8.13 -21.90 3.31
C ARG A 209 -7.41 -21.13 2.20
N GLU A 210 -6.76 -20.02 2.55
CA GLU A 210 -5.91 -19.26 1.63
C GLU A 210 -4.73 -20.12 1.16
N ALA A 211 -4.14 -20.92 2.06
CA ALA A 211 -3.11 -21.87 1.71
C ALA A 211 -3.60 -22.87 0.66
N GLN A 212 -4.82 -23.40 0.78
CA GLN A 212 -5.42 -24.28 -0.22
C GLN A 212 -5.60 -23.59 -1.58
N LEU A 213 -6.05 -22.34 -1.61
CA LEU A 213 -6.15 -21.58 -2.87
C LEU A 213 -4.80 -21.22 -3.48
N SER A 214 -3.79 -20.98 -2.65
CA SER A 214 -2.42 -20.72 -3.10
C SER A 214 -1.69 -21.97 -3.59
N HIS A 215 -2.26 -23.16 -3.37
CA HIS A 215 -1.76 -24.43 -3.91
C HIS A 215 -2.89 -25.10 -4.72
N PRO A 216 -3.22 -24.60 -5.92
CA PRO A 216 -4.39 -25.06 -6.65
C PRO A 216 -4.36 -26.56 -6.98
N ALA A 217 -3.17 -27.17 -7.02
CA ALA A 217 -3.00 -28.61 -7.14
C ALA A 217 -3.73 -29.40 -6.02
N LEU A 218 -3.79 -28.87 -4.79
CA LEU A 218 -4.54 -29.49 -3.69
C LEU A 218 -6.05 -29.48 -3.92
N LEU A 219 -6.56 -28.54 -4.73
CA LEU A 219 -8.00 -28.44 -5.04
C LEU A 219 -8.46 -29.51 -6.03
N LEU A 220 -7.53 -30.12 -6.78
CA LEU A 220 -7.82 -31.19 -7.75
C LEU A 220 -7.88 -32.58 -7.10
N GLY A 221 -7.41 -32.73 -5.85
CA GLY A 221 -7.49 -33.98 -5.09
C GLY A 221 -6.66 -35.13 -5.66
N SER A 222 -5.88 -34.90 -6.74
CA SER A 222 -5.00 -35.87 -7.36
C SER A 222 -3.56 -35.68 -6.86
N ALA A 223 -2.79 -36.78 -6.76
CA ALA A 223 -1.36 -36.74 -6.44
C ALA A 223 -0.49 -36.30 -7.66
N GLY A 224 -1.08 -35.49 -8.56
CA GLY A 224 -0.66 -35.30 -9.94
C GLY A 224 0.31 -34.14 -10.16
N TYR A 225 1.30 -34.40 -11.00
CA TYR A 225 2.41 -33.57 -11.43
C TYR A 225 2.00 -32.47 -12.42
N GLY A 226 2.71 -31.34 -12.40
CA GLY A 226 2.68 -30.35 -13.49
C GLY A 226 1.52 -29.35 -13.48
N LEU A 227 1.22 -28.79 -14.65
CA LEU A 227 0.17 -27.79 -14.87
C LEU A 227 -1.19 -28.48 -15.14
N PRO A 228 -2.32 -27.90 -14.70
CA PRO A 228 -3.64 -28.50 -14.87
C PRO A 228 -4.08 -28.59 -16.34
N GLN A 229 -4.70 -29.72 -16.71
CA GLN A 229 -5.31 -29.96 -18.03
C GLN A 229 -6.64 -29.19 -18.19
N ALA A 230 -7.18 -29.10 -19.41
CA ALA A 230 -8.34 -28.26 -19.72
C ALA A 230 -9.60 -28.60 -18.88
N ASP A 231 -9.93 -29.89 -18.72
CA ASP A 231 -11.09 -30.33 -17.93
C ASP A 231 -10.88 -30.08 -16.43
N GLU A 232 -9.64 -30.24 -15.96
CA GLU A 232 -9.24 -29.93 -14.58
C GLU A 232 -9.35 -28.42 -14.30
N GLN A 233 -9.04 -27.56 -15.29
CA GLN A 233 -9.19 -26.11 -15.16
C GLN A 233 -10.65 -25.68 -15.00
N GLN A 234 -11.60 -26.32 -15.69
CA GLN A 234 -13.02 -25.99 -15.54
C GLN A 234 -13.53 -26.34 -14.14
N GLN A 235 -13.21 -27.53 -13.64
CA GLN A 235 -13.57 -27.96 -12.28
C GLN A 235 -12.92 -27.07 -11.22
N LEU A 236 -11.64 -26.71 -11.43
CA LEU A 236 -10.90 -25.81 -10.57
C LEU A 236 -11.56 -24.42 -10.49
N THR A 237 -12.04 -23.89 -11.61
CA THR A 237 -12.65 -22.55 -11.66
C THR A 237 -13.86 -22.44 -10.74
N ALA A 238 -14.78 -23.39 -10.78
CA ALA A 238 -15.97 -23.39 -9.93
C ALA A 238 -15.60 -23.52 -8.43
N ARG A 239 -14.65 -24.40 -8.12
CA ARG A 239 -14.19 -24.62 -6.74
C ARG A 239 -13.43 -23.42 -6.17
N VAL A 240 -12.59 -22.77 -6.99
CA VAL A 240 -11.88 -21.54 -6.63
C VAL A 240 -12.88 -20.40 -6.37
N ALA A 241 -13.93 -20.26 -7.19
CA ALA A 241 -14.94 -19.23 -6.97
C ALA A 241 -15.63 -19.39 -5.61
N GLN A 242 -16.08 -20.60 -5.27
CA GLN A 242 -16.73 -20.89 -3.99
C GLN A 242 -15.81 -20.62 -2.79
N GLU A 243 -14.58 -21.13 -2.81
CA GLU A 243 -13.63 -20.91 -1.73
C GLU A 243 -13.21 -19.43 -1.62
N SER A 244 -13.15 -18.72 -2.74
CA SER A 244 -12.87 -17.28 -2.76
C SER A 244 -13.97 -16.48 -2.07
N ASP A 245 -15.25 -16.79 -2.30
CA ASP A 245 -16.37 -16.10 -1.65
C ASP A 245 -16.35 -16.30 -0.13
N VAL A 246 -16.10 -17.54 0.33
CA VAL A 246 -15.96 -17.86 1.75
C VAL A 246 -14.78 -17.10 2.37
N LEU A 247 -13.65 -17.05 1.67
CA LEU A 247 -12.48 -16.29 2.12
C LEU A 247 -12.77 -14.80 2.21
N VAL A 248 -13.39 -14.20 1.19
CA VAL A 248 -13.76 -12.78 1.20
C VAL A 248 -14.67 -12.46 2.38
N GLY A 249 -15.68 -13.30 2.63
CA GLY A 249 -16.56 -13.16 3.79
C GLY A 249 -15.81 -13.27 5.12
N GLY A 250 -14.93 -14.27 5.23
CA GLY A 250 -14.11 -14.50 6.41
C GLY A 250 -13.12 -13.37 6.70
N TRP A 251 -12.45 -12.84 5.67
CA TRP A 251 -11.57 -11.67 5.81
C TRP A 251 -12.31 -10.43 6.30
N LYS A 252 -13.56 -10.19 5.85
CA LYS A 252 -14.40 -9.10 6.37
C LYS A 252 -14.72 -9.28 7.85
N GLN A 253 -15.09 -10.48 8.28
CA GLN A 253 -15.37 -10.78 9.68
C GLN A 253 -14.11 -10.61 10.55
N LEU A 254 -12.98 -11.12 10.08
CA LEU A 254 -11.69 -10.96 10.76
C LEU A 254 -11.28 -9.49 10.85
N GLN A 255 -11.56 -8.67 9.83
CA GLN A 255 -11.31 -7.23 9.88
C GLN A 255 -12.14 -6.56 10.99
N VAL A 256 -13.42 -6.91 11.13
CA VAL A 256 -14.29 -6.37 12.21
C VAL A 256 -13.75 -6.79 13.58
N LEU A 257 -13.43 -8.07 13.75
CA LEU A 257 -12.90 -8.59 15.01
C LEU A 257 -11.52 -8.00 15.34
N GLY A 258 -10.63 -7.92 14.36
CA GLY A 258 -9.33 -7.28 14.52
C GLY A 258 -9.47 -5.83 14.98
N ARG A 259 -10.41 -5.07 14.41
CA ARG A 259 -10.70 -3.69 14.85
C ARG A 259 -11.16 -3.62 16.30
N GLN A 260 -11.97 -4.57 16.76
CA GLN A 260 -12.42 -4.62 18.16
C GLN A 260 -11.28 -4.92 19.14
N GLN A 261 -10.27 -5.67 18.69
CA GLN A 261 -9.11 -6.05 19.50
C GLN A 261 -7.99 -5.00 19.50
N LEU A 262 -8.09 -3.96 18.68
CA LEU A 262 -7.12 -2.87 18.68
C LEU A 262 -7.07 -2.15 20.04
N PRO A 263 -5.89 -1.69 20.48
CA PRO A 263 -5.76 -0.75 21.59
C PRO A 263 -6.73 0.43 21.44
N ALA A 264 -7.32 0.87 22.54
CA ALA A 264 -8.40 1.85 22.52
C ALA A 264 -7.98 3.18 21.86
N ASP A 265 -6.74 3.62 22.10
CA ASP A 265 -6.15 4.81 21.48
C ASP A 265 -6.07 4.68 19.96
N VAL A 266 -5.58 3.55 19.44
CA VAL A 266 -5.47 3.27 18.00
C VAL A 266 -6.85 3.16 17.35
N ARG A 267 -7.78 2.46 17.99
CA ARG A 267 -9.16 2.31 17.51
C ARG A 267 -9.88 3.66 17.43
N ILE A 268 -9.83 4.45 18.50
CA ILE A 268 -10.41 5.80 18.55
C ILE A 268 -9.75 6.71 17.51
N GLY A 269 -8.43 6.61 17.34
CA GLY A 269 -7.70 7.36 16.32
C GLY A 269 -8.20 7.06 14.91
N LEU A 270 -8.41 5.78 14.58
CA LEU A 270 -8.92 5.33 13.29
C LEU A 270 -10.37 5.79 13.07
N GLU A 271 -11.27 5.52 14.01
CA GLU A 271 -12.69 5.91 13.94
C GLU A 271 -12.85 7.43 13.76
N ARG A 272 -12.08 8.23 14.51
CA ARG A 272 -12.11 9.69 14.39
C ARG A 272 -11.50 10.18 13.08
N GLY A 273 -10.44 9.54 12.59
CA GLY A 273 -9.85 9.87 11.29
C GLY A 273 -10.82 9.62 10.14
N GLU A 274 -11.54 8.50 10.16
CA GLU A 274 -12.59 8.19 9.18
C GLU A 274 -13.73 9.21 9.23
N ALA A 275 -14.22 9.53 10.44
CA ALA A 275 -15.26 10.54 10.63
C ALA A 275 -14.81 11.93 10.13
N ASN A 276 -13.55 12.29 10.36
CA ASN A 276 -12.97 13.53 9.88
C ASN A 276 -12.95 13.62 8.34
N VAL A 277 -12.54 12.54 7.66
CA VAL A 277 -12.55 12.48 6.19
C VAL A 277 -13.97 12.67 5.65
N GLU A 278 -14.96 11.98 6.21
CA GLU A 278 -16.35 12.12 5.77
C GLU A 278 -16.91 13.51 6.05
N ARG A 279 -16.60 14.10 7.20
CA ARG A 279 -16.96 15.48 7.53
C ARG A 279 -16.38 16.48 6.53
N LEU A 280 -15.10 16.35 6.19
CA LEU A 280 -14.43 17.22 5.23
C LEU A 280 -14.99 17.04 3.81
N ARG A 281 -15.30 15.81 3.40
CA ARG A 281 -15.98 15.52 2.11
C ARG A 281 -17.35 16.20 2.05
N ALA A 282 -18.16 16.05 3.10
CA ALA A 282 -19.48 16.67 3.16
C ALA A 282 -19.38 18.20 3.08
N ARG A 283 -18.47 18.80 3.85
CA ARG A 283 -18.24 20.24 3.84
C ARG A 283 -17.74 20.75 2.48
N LEU A 284 -16.82 20.03 1.84
CA LEU A 284 -16.31 20.39 0.52
C LEU A 284 -17.44 20.45 -0.52
N ARG A 285 -18.38 19.50 -0.49
CA ARG A 285 -19.57 19.50 -1.36
C ARG A 285 -20.44 20.73 -1.13
N VAL A 286 -20.70 21.09 0.13
CA VAL A 286 -21.50 22.28 0.48
C VAL A 286 -20.84 23.56 -0.03
N LEU A 287 -19.54 23.72 0.19
CA LEU A 287 -18.79 24.89 -0.27
C LEU A 287 -18.75 24.98 -1.81
N ALA A 288 -18.57 23.85 -2.50
CA ALA A 288 -18.55 23.82 -3.96
C ALA A 288 -19.90 24.23 -4.57
N LEU A 289 -21.02 23.81 -3.96
CA LEU A 289 -22.36 24.23 -4.38
C LEU A 289 -22.61 25.72 -4.13
N GLY A 290 -22.15 26.25 -2.98
CA GLY A 290 -22.24 27.67 -2.65
C GLY A 290 -21.45 28.56 -3.62
N ASP A 291 -20.23 28.17 -3.97
CA ASP A 291 -19.40 28.87 -4.95
C ASP A 291 -20.03 28.85 -6.35
N ALA A 292 -20.58 27.70 -6.77
CA ALA A 292 -21.27 27.59 -8.06
C ALA A 292 -22.54 28.47 -8.12
N ALA A 293 -23.31 28.54 -7.04
CA ALA A 293 -24.48 29.41 -6.94
C ALA A 293 -24.08 30.89 -6.98
N ALA A 294 -23.02 31.28 -6.26
CA ALA A 294 -22.50 32.65 -6.27
C ALA A 294 -21.98 33.07 -7.66
N ALA A 295 -21.30 32.17 -8.38
CA ALA A 295 -20.83 32.40 -9.74
C ALA A 295 -21.99 32.61 -10.73
N ASN A 296 -23.09 31.85 -10.58
CA ASN A 296 -24.28 31.99 -11.42
C ASN A 296 -25.02 33.32 -11.19
N VAL A 297 -25.12 33.79 -9.94
CA VAL A 297 -25.71 35.09 -9.61
C VAL A 297 -24.89 36.25 -10.18
N GLN A 298 -23.55 36.18 -10.10
CA GLN A 298 -22.67 37.19 -10.71
C GLN A 298 -22.72 37.21 -12.24
N SER A 299 -22.95 36.06 -12.88
CA SER A 299 -23.15 35.96 -14.33
C SER A 299 -24.50 36.55 -14.77
N GLY A 300 -25.57 36.33 -13.99
CA GLY A 300 -26.89 36.90 -14.24
C GLY A 300 -27.00 38.41 -14.05
N MET A 301 -26.16 39.01 -13.19
CA MET A 301 -26.06 40.47 -13.03
C MET A 301 -25.27 41.18 -14.13
N ARG A 302 -24.60 40.45 -15.04
CA ARG A 302 -23.85 41.00 -16.18
C ARG A 302 -24.63 41.01 -17.51
N VAL A 303 -25.96 41.05 -17.47
CA VAL A 303 -26.74 41.39 -18.67
C VAL A 303 -26.60 42.91 -18.90
N PRO A 304 -26.03 43.38 -20.03
CA PRO A 304 -25.89 44.81 -20.27
C PRO A 304 -27.28 45.41 -20.49
N LEU A 305 -27.60 46.46 -19.72
CA LEU A 305 -28.62 47.43 -20.07
C LEU A 305 -28.36 47.91 -21.50
N ARG A 306 -29.10 47.36 -22.47
CA ARG A 306 -29.25 47.99 -23.79
C ARG A 306 -30.15 49.20 -23.59
N VAL A 307 -29.52 50.36 -23.63
CA VAL A 307 -30.14 51.67 -23.79
C VAL A 307 -30.91 51.68 -25.12
N GLN A 308 -32.23 51.84 -25.06
CA GLN A 308 -33.01 52.69 -25.95
C GLN A 308 -34.16 53.30 -25.13
#